data_AF-A0A4W2BVX5-F1
#
_entry.id   AF-A0A4W2BVX5-F1
#
_cell.length_a   1.000
_cell.length_b   1.000
_cell.length_c   1.000
_cell.angle_alpha   90.00
_cell.angle_beta   90.00
_cell.angle_gamma   90.00
#
_symmetry.space_group_name_H-M   'P 1'
#
loop_
_entity.id
_entity.type
_entity.pdbx_description
1 polymer ?
#
loop_
_entity_poly.entity_id
_entity_poly.type
_entity_poly.pdbx_seq_one_letter_code
_entity_poly.pdbx_strand_id
1 'polypeptide(L)'
;MMLIPAHHFRDIERKPEYLQPEKCIPPPHPRPAGTMWFIRDGCGIACAIVTWFLVLYAEFVVLFVMLIPSRDYVYSVINGLVFNLLAFLALASHCRAMLTDPVKTCMAVAFTLLGRGLSFPEKLDRPVSGHDRHLSGAVPKGNATKEFIESLQLKPGQVVYKCPKCCSIKPDRAHHCSVCKRCIRKMDHHCPWVNNCVGENNQKYFVLFTMYIALISLHALIMVGFHFLHCFEEDWTKCSSFSPPTTVILLILLCFEGLLFLIFTSVMFGTQVHSICTDETGIEQLKKEERRWAKKTKWMNMKAVFGHPFSLGWASPFATPDQGKADPYQYVV
;
A
#
# COMPACT_ATOMS: atom_id res chain seq x y z
N MET A 1 27.85 -28.01 -35.78
CA MET A 1 28.21 -26.65 -35.38
C MET A 1 27.15 -26.18 -34.38
N MET A 2 27.41 -26.39 -33.08
CA MET A 2 26.50 -25.98 -32.00
C MET A 2 26.59 -24.46 -31.81
N LEU A 3 25.47 -23.76 -31.96
CA LEU A 3 25.34 -22.36 -31.61
C LEU A 3 24.81 -22.27 -30.17
N ILE A 4 25.64 -21.69 -29.31
CA ILE A 4 25.33 -21.37 -27.91
C ILE A 4 24.37 -20.17 -27.88
N PRO A 5 23.21 -20.23 -27.17
CA PRO A 5 22.46 -19.03 -26.84
C PRO A 5 22.98 -18.48 -25.50
N ALA A 6 23.56 -17.28 -25.55
CA ALA A 6 23.92 -16.49 -24.37
C ALA A 6 22.64 -15.91 -23.71
N HIS A 7 21.98 -16.71 -22.87
CA HIS A 7 21.06 -16.16 -21.87
C HIS A 7 21.89 -15.69 -20.67
N HIS A 8 22.14 -14.38 -20.60
CA HIS A 8 22.73 -13.72 -19.44
C HIS A 8 21.67 -13.62 -18.33
N PHE A 9 21.26 -14.79 -17.83
CA PHE A 9 20.47 -14.95 -16.62
C PHE A 9 21.41 -14.58 -15.47
N ARG A 10 21.17 -13.42 -14.81
CA ARG A 10 21.71 -13.18 -13.48
C ARG A 10 20.95 -14.08 -12.49
N ASP A 11 21.11 -15.39 -12.67
CA ASP A 11 21.10 -16.31 -11.55
C ASP A 11 22.27 -15.91 -10.69
N ILE A 12 21.98 -15.14 -9.65
CA ILE A 12 22.79 -15.26 -8.47
C ILE A 12 22.48 -16.66 -7.95
N GLU A 13 23.22 -17.64 -8.46
CA GLU A 13 23.51 -18.88 -7.75
C GLU A 13 24.07 -18.47 -6.38
N ARG A 14 23.16 -18.21 -5.43
CA ARG A 14 23.48 -18.42 -4.04
C ARG A 14 23.59 -19.92 -3.90
N LYS A 15 24.80 -20.44 -4.10
CA LYS A 15 25.24 -21.64 -3.41
C LYS A 15 24.68 -21.58 -1.98
N PRO A 16 24.12 -22.68 -1.44
CA PRO A 16 23.63 -22.73 -0.07
C PRO A 16 24.79 -22.79 0.92
N GLU A 17 25.77 -21.91 0.77
CA GLU A 17 26.80 -21.70 1.75
C GLU A 17 26.25 -20.71 2.79
N TYR A 18 26.00 -21.26 3.98
CA TYR A 18 25.62 -20.62 5.25
C TYR A 18 24.12 -20.35 5.47
N LEU A 19 23.33 -21.44 5.45
CA LEU A 19 22.41 -21.71 6.57
C LEU A 19 23.25 -22.10 7.80
N GLN A 20 23.94 -21.14 8.43
CA GLN A 20 24.54 -21.37 9.75
C GLN A 20 23.61 -20.79 10.82
N PRO A 21 23.03 -21.64 11.69
CA PRO A 21 22.20 -21.22 12.82
C PRO A 21 22.90 -20.24 13.77
N GLU A 22 24.24 -20.25 13.81
CA GLU A 22 25.02 -19.53 14.83
C GLU A 22 25.09 -17.99 14.65
N LYS A 23 24.64 -17.44 13.51
CA LYS A 23 24.66 -15.96 13.26
C LYS A 23 23.33 -15.25 13.47
N CYS A 24 22.32 -15.94 14.01
CA CYS A 24 21.01 -15.35 14.29
C CYS A 24 21.01 -14.59 15.64
N ILE A 25 21.54 -13.36 15.66
CA ILE A 25 21.40 -12.48 16.83
C ILE A 25 20.01 -11.82 16.77
N PRO A 26 19.12 -12.01 17.76
CA PRO A 26 17.85 -11.30 17.83
C PRO A 26 18.12 -9.79 17.97
N PRO A 27 17.55 -8.91 17.12
CA PRO A 27 17.73 -7.48 17.26
C PRO A 27 17.02 -6.95 18.52
N PRO A 28 17.49 -5.83 19.10
CA PRO A 28 17.00 -5.33 20.38
C PRO A 28 15.55 -4.82 20.28
N HIS A 29 14.83 -5.09 21.37
CA HIS A 29 13.50 -4.69 21.83
C HIS A 29 12.34 -4.49 20.80
N PRO A 30 11.19 -5.14 21.03
CA PRO A 30 9.92 -4.74 20.41
C PRO A 30 9.62 -3.26 20.70
N ARG A 31 9.00 -2.57 19.73
CA ARG A 31 8.52 -1.20 19.98
C ARG A 31 7.41 -1.24 21.05
N PRO A 32 7.39 -0.31 22.02
CA PRO A 32 6.37 -0.28 23.06
C PRO A 32 4.96 -0.25 22.48
N ALA A 33 4.03 -0.93 23.14
CA ALA A 33 2.62 -0.93 22.80
C ALA A 33 2.08 0.52 22.71
N GLY A 34 1.33 0.83 21.64
CA GLY A 34 0.72 2.15 21.44
C GLY A 34 1.52 3.14 20.59
N THR A 35 2.71 2.78 20.06
CA THR A 35 3.36 3.64 19.06
C THR A 35 2.67 3.50 17.70
N MET A 36 2.18 4.61 17.14
CA MET A 36 1.69 4.64 15.76
C MET A 36 2.76 4.13 14.79
N TRP A 37 2.35 3.33 13.80
CA TRP A 37 3.26 2.85 12.77
C TRP A 37 3.74 4.02 11.91
N PHE A 38 5.04 4.26 11.92
CA PHE A 38 5.69 5.26 11.08
C PHE A 38 7.13 4.85 10.79
N ILE A 39 7.55 5.01 9.53
CA ILE A 39 8.91 4.72 9.08
C ILE A 39 9.71 6.01 9.10
N ARG A 40 10.87 5.99 9.77
CA ARG A 40 11.79 7.13 9.82
C ARG A 40 12.76 7.09 8.64
N ASP A 41 12.22 7.11 7.43
CA ASP A 41 13.00 7.22 6.18
C ASP A 41 12.94 8.66 5.67
N GLY A 42 14.10 9.32 5.56
CA GLY A 42 14.15 10.73 5.18
C GLY A 42 13.62 10.99 3.76
N CYS A 43 13.88 10.06 2.83
CA CYS A 43 13.37 10.15 1.47
C CYS A 43 11.84 10.03 1.45
N GLY A 44 11.28 9.01 2.10
CA GLY A 44 9.83 8.84 2.20
C GLY A 44 9.11 9.99 2.89
N ILE A 45 9.70 10.56 3.96
CA ILE A 45 9.14 11.75 4.64
C ILE A 45 9.11 12.95 3.69
N ALA A 46 10.19 13.20 2.95
CA ALA A 46 10.23 14.29 1.98
C ALA A 46 9.17 14.10 0.88
N CYS A 47 9.04 12.89 0.34
CA CYS A 47 7.99 12.57 -0.65
C CYS A 47 6.58 12.82 -0.09
N ALA A 48 6.31 12.39 1.15
CA ALA A 48 5.01 12.62 1.79
C ALA A 48 4.71 14.11 1.99
N ILE A 49 5.69 14.90 2.42
CA ILE A 49 5.56 16.37 2.55
C ILE A 49 5.25 17.00 1.19
N VAL A 50 5.99 16.63 0.15
CA VAL A 50 5.75 17.12 -1.21
C VAL A 50 4.34 16.79 -1.69
N THR A 51 3.85 15.58 -1.45
CA THR A 51 2.45 15.20 -1.79
C THR A 51 1.43 16.15 -1.17
N TRP A 52 1.59 16.52 0.10
CA TRP A 52 0.67 17.43 0.77
C TRP A 52 0.74 18.85 0.20
N PHE A 53 1.95 19.36 -0.05
CA PHE A 53 2.11 20.68 -0.65
C PHE A 53 1.52 20.78 -2.06
N LEU A 54 1.64 19.73 -2.87
CA LEU A 54 1.06 19.68 -4.21
C LEU A 54 -0.48 19.74 -4.16
N VAL A 55 -1.11 18.94 -3.30
CA VAL A 55 -2.58 19.00 -3.13
C VAL A 55 -3.04 20.37 -2.63
N LEU A 56 -2.32 20.97 -1.67
CA LEU A 56 -2.62 22.31 -1.17
C LEU A 56 -2.40 23.40 -2.24
N TYR A 57 -1.38 23.25 -3.07
CA TYR A 57 -1.14 24.14 -4.21
C TYR A 57 -2.29 24.05 -5.22
N ALA A 58 -2.72 22.85 -5.59
CA ALA A 58 -3.84 22.65 -6.49
C ALA A 58 -5.14 23.25 -5.92
N GLU A 59 -5.39 23.06 -4.61
CA GLU A 59 -6.51 23.69 -3.90
C GLU A 59 -6.44 25.22 -3.93
N PHE A 60 -5.26 25.80 -3.67
CA PHE A 60 -5.06 27.24 -3.76
C PHE A 60 -5.39 27.78 -5.16
N VAL A 61 -4.86 27.16 -6.22
CA VAL A 61 -5.11 27.61 -7.60
C VAL A 61 -6.58 27.46 -7.96
N VAL A 62 -7.19 26.31 -7.65
CA VAL A 62 -8.61 26.08 -7.94
C VAL A 62 -9.50 27.10 -7.23
N LEU A 63 -9.32 27.29 -5.93
CA LEU A 63 -10.20 28.18 -5.16
C LEU A 63 -9.94 29.65 -5.46
N PHE A 64 -8.70 30.12 -5.35
CA PHE A 64 -8.41 31.55 -5.41
C PHE A 64 -8.22 32.09 -6.82
N VAL A 65 -7.77 31.26 -7.76
CA VAL A 65 -7.49 31.71 -9.13
C VAL A 65 -8.69 31.47 -10.05
N MET A 66 -9.43 30.38 -9.85
CA MET A 66 -10.54 30.00 -10.75
C MET A 66 -11.94 30.20 -10.15
N LEU A 67 -12.22 29.69 -8.95
CA LEU A 67 -13.59 29.64 -8.42
C LEU A 67 -14.04 30.93 -7.73
N ILE A 68 -13.21 31.56 -6.89
CA ILE A 68 -13.57 32.82 -6.21
C ILE A 68 -13.84 33.97 -7.21
N PRO A 69 -13.02 34.15 -8.27
CA PRO A 69 -13.27 35.19 -9.27
C PRO A 69 -14.41 34.88 -10.25
N SER A 70 -14.92 33.64 -10.27
CA SER A 70 -15.97 33.23 -11.20
C SER A 70 -17.29 33.94 -10.87
N ARG A 71 -17.98 34.43 -11.91
CA ARG A 71 -19.28 35.10 -11.78
C ARG A 71 -20.42 34.13 -11.49
N ASP A 72 -20.27 32.88 -11.90
CA ASP A 72 -21.28 31.85 -11.64
C ASP A 72 -21.07 31.27 -10.23
N TYR A 73 -21.87 31.77 -9.29
CA TYR A 73 -21.84 31.32 -7.90
C TYR A 73 -22.19 29.83 -7.75
N VAL A 74 -23.13 29.32 -8.55
CA VAL A 74 -23.57 27.92 -8.47
C VAL A 74 -22.45 27.00 -8.95
N TYR A 75 -21.83 27.32 -10.08
CA TYR A 75 -20.63 26.64 -10.58
C TYR A 75 -19.52 26.64 -9.52
N SER A 76 -19.25 27.81 -8.93
CA SER A 76 -18.15 27.98 -7.97
C SER A 76 -18.33 27.18 -6.70
N VAL A 77 -19.55 27.18 -6.14
CA VAL A 77 -19.88 26.41 -4.94
C VAL A 77 -19.83 24.92 -5.22
N ILE A 78 -20.44 24.44 -6.31
CA ILE A 78 -20.49 23.00 -6.62
C ILE A 78 -19.07 22.45 -6.85
N ASN A 79 -18.29 23.07 -7.74
CA ASN A 79 -16.93 22.61 -8.02
C ASN A 79 -16.01 22.78 -6.81
N GLY A 80 -16.19 23.86 -6.03
CA GLY A 80 -15.46 24.06 -4.78
C GLY A 80 -15.70 22.93 -3.79
N LEU A 81 -16.97 22.57 -3.55
CA LEU A 81 -17.34 21.47 -2.66
C LEU A 81 -16.79 20.12 -3.15
N VAL A 82 -16.92 19.84 -4.46
CA VAL A 82 -16.41 18.59 -5.06
C VAL A 82 -14.89 18.50 -4.93
N PHE A 83 -14.16 19.56 -5.29
CA PHE A 83 -12.70 19.58 -5.24
C PHE A 83 -12.19 19.42 -3.81
N ASN A 84 -12.75 20.18 -2.85
CA ASN A 84 -12.37 20.09 -1.44
C ASN A 84 -12.66 18.71 -0.85
N LEU A 85 -13.81 18.11 -1.18
CA LEU A 85 -14.16 16.76 -0.73
C LEU A 85 -13.17 15.72 -1.26
N LEU A 86 -12.83 15.80 -2.55
CA LEU A 86 -11.84 14.89 -3.17
C LEU A 86 -10.45 15.09 -2.57
N ALA A 87 -10.02 16.34 -2.34
CA ALA A 87 -8.74 16.67 -1.70
C ALA A 87 -8.66 16.09 -0.29
N PHE A 88 -9.69 16.30 0.52
CA PHE A 88 -9.79 15.76 1.86
C PHE A 88 -9.73 14.23 1.87
N LEU A 89 -10.49 13.57 1.00
CA LEU A 89 -10.48 12.10 0.89
C LEU A 89 -9.14 11.56 0.39
N ALA A 90 -8.46 12.26 -0.53
CA ALA A 90 -7.13 11.91 -0.99
C ALA A 90 -6.09 11.97 0.15
N LEU A 91 -6.05 13.10 0.88
CA LEU A 91 -5.11 13.29 1.99
C LEU A 91 -5.41 12.36 3.18
N ALA A 92 -6.68 12.12 3.49
CA ALA A 92 -7.08 11.14 4.50
C ALA A 92 -6.66 9.72 4.09
N SER A 93 -6.85 9.33 2.83
CA SER A 93 -6.40 8.04 2.30
C SER A 93 -4.88 7.89 2.34
N HIS A 94 -4.15 8.95 1.96
CA HIS A 94 -2.68 9.01 2.04
C HIS A 94 -2.19 8.81 3.47
N CYS A 95 -2.75 9.57 4.41
CA CYS A 95 -2.43 9.47 5.83
C CYS A 95 -2.67 8.04 6.36
N ARG A 96 -3.79 7.41 5.99
CA ARG A 96 -4.09 6.02 6.35
C ARG A 96 -3.12 5.03 5.71
N ALA A 97 -2.76 5.20 4.44
CA ALA A 97 -1.77 4.35 3.77
C ALA A 97 -0.37 4.45 4.44
N MET A 98 0.00 5.64 4.90
CA MET A 98 1.26 5.92 5.59
C MET A 98 1.28 5.34 7.02
N LEU A 99 0.22 5.58 7.80
CA LEU A 99 0.18 5.29 9.24
C LEU A 99 -0.37 3.91 9.59
N THR A 100 -0.96 3.19 8.63
CA THR A 100 -1.42 1.82 8.87
C THR A 100 -0.25 0.85 8.80
N ASP A 101 -0.08 0.03 9.83
CA ASP A 101 0.86 -1.09 9.79
C ASP A 101 0.48 -2.04 8.63
N PRO A 102 1.32 -2.25 7.60
CA PRO A 102 1.02 -3.14 6.48
C PRO A 102 0.89 -4.63 6.85
N VAL A 103 1.20 -5.02 8.09
CA VAL A 103 1.07 -6.39 8.61
C VAL A 103 -0.04 -6.45 9.67
N LYS A 104 -0.93 -7.44 9.56
CA LYS A 104 -1.87 -7.78 10.66
C LYS A 104 -1.14 -8.65 11.70
N THR A 105 -1.29 -8.29 12.97
CA THR A 105 -0.72 -8.89 14.19
C THR A 105 -0.68 -10.42 14.17
N CYS A 106 0.46 -11.01 14.61
CA CYS A 106 0.82 -12.36 15.11
C CYS A 106 0.14 -13.64 14.54
N MET A 107 -1.12 -13.57 14.12
CA MET A 107 -1.93 -14.63 13.53
C MET A 107 -1.36 -15.19 12.23
N ALA A 108 -0.52 -14.45 11.48
CA ALA A 108 0.00 -14.90 10.19
C ALA A 108 0.87 -16.17 10.29
N VAL A 109 1.69 -16.31 11.34
CA VAL A 109 2.47 -17.53 11.55
C VAL A 109 1.52 -18.66 11.97
N ALA A 110 0.57 -18.38 12.87
CA ALA A 110 -0.36 -19.39 13.34
C ALA A 110 -1.26 -19.95 12.23
N PHE A 111 -1.80 -19.10 11.35
CA PHE A 111 -2.64 -19.52 10.23
C PHE A 111 -1.88 -20.20 9.09
N THR A 112 -0.65 -19.78 8.75
CA THR A 112 0.16 -20.53 7.76
C THR A 112 0.47 -21.94 8.25
N LEU A 113 0.65 -22.12 9.56
CA LEU A 113 0.90 -23.43 10.14
C LEU A 113 -0.40 -24.27 10.19
N LEU A 114 -1.50 -23.71 10.68
CA LEU A 114 -2.82 -24.37 10.71
C LEU A 114 -3.34 -24.74 9.31
N GLY A 115 -3.18 -23.85 8.31
CA GLY A 115 -3.59 -24.10 6.92
C GLY A 115 -2.78 -25.20 6.21
N ARG A 116 -1.62 -25.58 6.76
CA ARG A 116 -0.86 -26.76 6.31
C ARG A 116 -1.16 -28.02 7.14
N GLY A 117 -2.18 -27.98 8.00
CA GLY A 117 -2.58 -29.07 8.88
C GLY A 117 -1.62 -29.31 10.04
N LEU A 118 -0.83 -28.29 10.44
CA LEU A 118 0.09 -28.37 11.56
C LEU A 118 -0.66 -27.97 12.84
N SER A 119 -0.66 -28.87 13.83
CA SER A 119 -1.12 -28.58 15.19
C SER A 119 -0.07 -27.72 15.90
N PHE A 120 -0.52 -26.72 16.66
CA PHE A 120 0.36 -26.02 17.58
C PHE A 120 0.77 -26.99 18.70
N PRO A 121 2.05 -26.99 19.12
CA PRO A 121 2.44 -27.73 20.30
C PRO A 121 1.68 -27.17 21.52
N GLU A 122 1.00 -28.05 22.26
CA GLU A 122 0.23 -27.78 23.48
C GLU A 122 1.05 -27.08 24.59
N LYS A 123 2.39 -27.02 24.45
CA LYS A 123 3.33 -26.42 25.41
C LYS A 123 3.60 -24.92 25.22
N LEU A 124 2.89 -24.22 24.33
CA LEU A 124 2.92 -22.75 24.31
C LEU A 124 1.99 -22.10 25.35
N ASP A 125 1.36 -22.90 26.23
CA ASP A 125 0.55 -22.43 27.38
C ASP A 125 1.36 -22.25 28.67
N ARG A 126 2.69 -22.09 28.61
CA ARG A 126 3.37 -21.52 29.78
C ARG A 126 3.01 -20.04 29.87
N PRO A 127 2.48 -19.56 31.01
CA PRO A 127 2.16 -18.16 31.16
C PRO A 127 3.46 -17.39 31.04
N VAL A 128 3.65 -16.68 29.92
CA VAL A 128 4.66 -15.64 29.81
C VAL A 128 4.31 -14.66 30.91
N SER A 129 5.17 -14.60 31.92
CA SER A 129 5.01 -13.77 33.11
C SER A 129 4.60 -12.35 32.74
N GLY A 130 3.35 -12.01 33.01
CA GLY A 130 2.90 -10.71 33.51
C GLY A 130 3.13 -9.41 32.74
N HIS A 131 3.97 -9.31 31.70
CA HIS A 131 4.32 -7.99 31.12
C HIS A 131 4.43 -7.90 29.59
N ASP A 132 4.41 -9.00 28.83
CA ASP A 132 4.65 -8.95 27.37
C ASP A 132 3.46 -9.43 26.51
N ARG A 133 2.24 -9.01 26.85
CA ARG A 133 1.03 -9.34 26.05
C ARG A 133 0.84 -8.53 24.75
N HIS A 134 1.81 -7.72 24.35
CA HIS A 134 1.64 -6.84 23.19
C HIS A 134 2.80 -6.97 22.19
N LEU A 135 2.88 -8.14 21.53
CA LEU A 135 3.72 -8.30 20.34
C LEU A 135 3.18 -7.46 19.19
N SER A 136 3.89 -6.38 18.87
CA SER A 136 3.68 -5.55 17.69
C SER A 136 3.78 -6.39 16.41
N GLY A 137 2.64 -6.67 15.76
CA GLY A 137 2.40 -6.65 14.31
C GLY A 137 3.17 -7.56 13.36
N ALA A 138 4.43 -7.89 13.62
CA ALA A 138 5.35 -8.58 12.73
C ALA A 138 5.45 -10.07 13.06
N VAL A 139 5.91 -10.86 12.07
CA VAL A 139 6.43 -12.21 12.32
C VAL A 139 7.41 -12.13 13.50
N PRO A 140 7.21 -12.91 14.59
CA PRO A 140 8.12 -12.88 15.73
C PRO A 140 9.55 -13.12 15.24
N LYS A 141 10.43 -12.14 15.44
CA LYS A 141 11.84 -12.27 15.07
C LYS A 141 12.47 -13.37 15.91
N GLY A 142 13.31 -14.21 15.32
CA GLY A 142 13.98 -15.29 16.04
C GLY A 142 13.14 -16.56 16.26
N ASN A 143 11.91 -16.66 15.74
CA ASN A 143 11.10 -17.88 15.88
C ASN A 143 11.57 -19.07 15.03
N ALA A 144 12.59 -18.90 14.17
CA ALA A 144 13.14 -19.98 13.36
C ALA A 144 14.28 -20.72 14.08
N THR A 145 14.03 -21.19 15.31
CA THR A 145 14.94 -22.10 16.02
C THR A 145 14.70 -23.54 15.54
N LYS A 146 15.69 -24.41 15.70
CA LYS A 146 15.54 -25.83 15.29
C LYS A 146 14.42 -26.49 16.08
N GLU A 147 14.35 -26.21 17.38
CA GLU A 147 13.37 -26.74 18.31
C GLU A 147 11.95 -26.29 17.94
N PHE A 148 11.78 -25.03 17.54
CA PHE A 148 10.48 -24.55 17.06
C PHE A 148 10.09 -25.23 15.76
N ILE A 149 11.01 -25.34 14.79
CA ILE A 149 10.74 -26.01 13.51
C ILE A 149 10.42 -27.50 13.68
N GLU A 150 11.11 -28.20 14.60
CA GLU A 150 10.84 -29.59 14.96
C GLU A 150 9.53 -29.76 15.72
N SER A 151 9.11 -28.75 16.50
CA SER A 151 7.81 -28.73 17.18
C SER A 151 6.64 -28.51 16.22
N LEU A 152 6.89 -27.92 15.05
CA LEU A 152 5.92 -27.89 13.97
C LEU A 152 5.86 -29.31 13.41
N GLN A 153 4.75 -30.01 13.60
CA GLN A 153 4.54 -31.39 13.14
C GLN A 153 4.48 -31.48 11.59
N LEU A 154 5.56 -31.09 10.91
CA LEU A 154 5.66 -30.94 9.46
C LEU A 154 5.52 -32.31 8.78
N LYS A 155 4.71 -32.37 7.73
CA LYS A 155 4.62 -33.56 6.89
C LYS A 155 5.97 -33.80 6.20
N PRO A 156 6.41 -35.06 6.01
CA PRO A 156 7.62 -35.36 5.26
C PRO A 156 7.60 -34.69 3.87
N GLY A 157 8.66 -33.96 3.53
CA GLY A 157 8.79 -33.22 2.27
C GLY A 157 8.20 -31.79 2.27
N GLN A 158 7.61 -31.33 3.37
CA GLN A 158 7.04 -29.99 3.45
C GLN A 158 8.11 -28.89 3.60
N VAL A 159 8.24 -28.03 2.59
CA VAL A 159 9.24 -26.94 2.56
C VAL A 159 8.77 -25.73 3.37
N VAL A 160 9.60 -25.28 4.32
CA VAL A 160 9.41 -24.05 5.09
C VAL A 160 10.45 -23.01 4.70
N TYR A 161 10.01 -21.80 4.37
CA TYR A 161 10.92 -20.71 4.02
C TYR A 161 11.32 -19.91 5.27
N LYS A 162 12.61 -19.56 5.38
CA LYS A 162 13.15 -18.70 6.44
C LYS A 162 13.57 -17.35 5.87
N CYS A 163 13.31 -16.28 6.61
CA CYS A 163 13.94 -14.99 6.34
C CYS A 163 15.28 -14.91 7.09
N PRO A 164 16.44 -14.82 6.38
CA PRO A 164 17.73 -14.75 7.05
C PRO A 164 17.92 -13.44 7.83
N LYS A 165 17.32 -12.34 7.35
CA LYS A 165 17.43 -11.03 8.00
C LYS A 165 16.56 -10.89 9.25
N CYS A 166 15.37 -11.50 9.26
CA CYS A 166 14.48 -11.48 10.42
C CYS A 166 14.72 -12.65 11.38
N CYS A 167 15.53 -13.65 10.96
CA CYS A 167 15.71 -14.92 11.66
C CYS A 167 14.37 -15.59 12.00
N SER A 168 13.40 -15.50 11.09
CA SER A 168 12.03 -15.92 11.33
C SER A 168 11.49 -16.78 10.20
N ILE A 169 10.54 -17.66 10.50
CA ILE A 169 9.78 -18.40 9.50
C ILE A 169 9.02 -17.37 8.67
N LYS A 170 9.19 -17.43 7.36
CA LYS A 170 8.58 -16.53 6.39
C LYS A 170 7.17 -17.06 6.09
N PRO A 171 6.10 -16.34 6.46
CA PRO A 171 4.75 -16.72 6.05
C PRO A 171 4.66 -16.77 4.52
N ASP A 172 3.70 -17.55 4.02
CA ASP A 172 3.44 -17.61 2.59
C ASP A 172 3.15 -16.20 2.04
N ARG A 173 3.62 -15.94 0.81
CA ARG A 173 3.46 -14.64 0.10
C ARG A 173 4.04 -13.42 0.84
N ALA A 174 4.81 -13.63 1.92
CA ALA A 174 5.50 -12.53 2.58
C ALA A 174 6.80 -12.17 1.85
N HIS A 175 7.31 -10.96 1.97
CA HIS A 175 8.64 -10.58 1.48
C HIS A 175 9.33 -9.64 2.45
N HIS A 176 10.66 -9.73 2.58
CA HIS A 176 11.43 -8.86 3.46
C HIS A 176 11.68 -7.51 2.79
N CYS A 177 11.19 -6.42 3.39
CA CYS A 177 11.54 -5.08 2.97
C CYS A 177 12.77 -4.57 3.74
N SER A 178 13.81 -4.18 3.01
CA SER A 178 15.04 -3.63 3.58
C SER A 178 14.88 -2.23 4.17
N VAL A 179 13.86 -1.47 3.76
CA VAL A 179 13.55 -0.14 4.32
C VAL A 179 12.77 -0.31 5.62
N CYS A 180 11.68 -1.10 5.60
CA CYS A 180 10.87 -1.38 6.79
C CYS A 180 11.54 -2.32 7.81
N LYS A 181 12.66 -2.97 7.45
CA LYS A 181 13.44 -3.93 8.26
C LYS A 181 12.62 -5.10 8.82
N ARG A 182 11.62 -5.57 8.08
CA ARG A 182 10.75 -6.70 8.45
C ARG A 182 10.11 -7.37 7.24
N CYS A 183 9.56 -8.56 7.45
CA CYS A 183 8.73 -9.24 6.45
C CYS A 183 7.32 -8.66 6.43
N ILE A 184 6.84 -8.35 5.23
CA ILE A 184 5.50 -7.82 4.94
C ILE A 184 4.71 -8.90 4.22
N ARG A 185 3.48 -9.18 4.65
CA ARG A 185 2.61 -10.21 4.06
C ARG A 185 1.84 -9.65 2.86
N LYS A 186 1.71 -10.46 1.80
CA LYS A 186 1.27 -10.02 0.46
C LYS A 186 1.91 -8.68 0.10
N MET A 187 3.23 -8.63 0.25
CA MET A 187 3.98 -7.41 -0.05
C MET A 187 3.86 -7.13 -1.54
N ASP A 188 3.35 -5.95 -1.88
CA ASP A 188 3.33 -5.49 -3.27
C ASP A 188 4.62 -4.74 -3.58
N HIS A 189 4.82 -3.60 -2.92
CA HIS A 189 6.04 -2.81 -3.07
C HIS A 189 6.31 -1.94 -1.83
N HIS A 190 7.49 -1.34 -1.78
CA HIS A 190 7.76 -0.23 -0.88
C HIS A 190 7.56 1.08 -1.65
N CYS A 191 6.70 1.96 -1.16
CA CYS A 191 6.34 3.19 -1.83
C CYS A 191 6.84 4.40 -1.03
N PRO A 192 7.85 5.13 -1.55
CA PRO A 192 8.35 6.33 -0.90
C PRO A 192 7.27 7.41 -0.71
N TRP A 193 6.34 7.54 -1.68
CA TRP A 193 5.28 8.55 -1.66
C TRP A 193 4.28 8.42 -0.50
N VAL A 194 4.11 7.21 0.05
CA VAL A 194 3.33 6.99 1.28
C VAL A 194 4.22 6.66 2.46
N ASN A 195 5.55 6.79 2.33
CA ASN A 195 6.55 6.43 3.33
C ASN A 195 6.28 5.07 4.00
N ASN A 196 5.83 4.08 3.21
CA ASN A 196 5.38 2.79 3.73
C ASN A 196 5.43 1.68 2.69
N CYS A 197 5.44 0.43 3.16
CA CYS A 197 5.13 -0.70 2.29
C CYS A 197 3.64 -0.76 2.01
N VAL A 198 3.27 -1.06 0.76
CA VAL A 198 1.91 -1.46 0.39
C VAL A 198 1.84 -2.97 0.53
N GLY A 199 0.97 -3.43 1.41
CA GLY A 199 0.70 -4.84 1.68
C GLY A 199 -0.75 -5.04 2.08
N GLU A 200 -1.08 -6.24 2.53
CA GLU A 200 -2.47 -6.65 2.71
C GLU A 200 -3.31 -5.73 3.60
N ASN A 201 -2.74 -5.20 4.68
CA ASN A 201 -3.51 -4.45 5.67
C ASN A 201 -3.76 -2.98 5.29
N ASN A 202 -2.97 -2.43 4.37
CA ASN A 202 -3.08 -1.04 3.93
C ASN A 202 -3.36 -0.88 2.42
N GLN A 203 -3.50 -1.99 1.68
CA GLN A 203 -3.79 -2.00 0.25
C GLN A 203 -5.04 -1.18 -0.10
N LYS A 204 -6.12 -1.29 0.69
CA LYS A 204 -7.35 -0.50 0.52
C LYS A 204 -7.05 1.00 0.46
N TYR A 205 -6.33 1.52 1.46
CA TYR A 205 -6.06 2.95 1.59
C TYR A 205 -5.15 3.45 0.46
N PHE A 206 -4.19 2.63 0.03
CA PHE A 206 -3.36 2.96 -1.14
C PHE A 206 -4.19 3.05 -2.42
N VAL A 207 -5.14 2.14 -2.65
CA VAL A 207 -6.03 2.19 -3.82
C VAL A 207 -6.96 3.40 -3.78
N LEU A 208 -7.51 3.74 -2.61
CA LEU A 208 -8.32 4.94 -2.46
C LEU A 208 -7.50 6.21 -2.70
N PHE A 209 -6.27 6.28 -2.17
CA PHE A 209 -5.36 7.39 -2.41
C PHE A 209 -5.10 7.60 -3.90
N THR A 210 -4.71 6.56 -4.65
CA THR A 210 -4.43 6.70 -6.08
C THR A 210 -5.67 7.05 -6.89
N MET A 211 -6.84 6.48 -6.53
CA MET A 211 -8.11 6.82 -7.15
C MET A 211 -8.48 8.30 -6.94
N TYR A 212 -8.41 8.80 -5.70
CA TYR A 212 -8.79 10.18 -5.40
C TYR A 212 -7.81 11.21 -5.99
N ILE A 213 -6.51 10.90 -6.06
CA ILE A 213 -5.55 11.75 -6.78
C ILE A 213 -5.83 11.76 -8.30
N ALA A 214 -6.21 10.64 -8.90
CA ALA A 214 -6.60 10.62 -10.31
C ALA A 214 -7.86 11.47 -10.55
N LEU A 215 -8.88 11.34 -9.68
CA LEU A 215 -10.13 12.09 -9.79
C LEU A 215 -9.93 13.59 -9.60
N ILE A 216 -9.17 14.02 -8.58
CA ILE A 216 -8.90 15.46 -8.35
C ILE A 216 -8.06 16.05 -9.50
N SER A 217 -7.10 15.30 -10.04
CA SER A 217 -6.28 15.74 -11.18
C SER A 217 -7.11 15.89 -12.45
N LEU A 218 -7.98 14.91 -12.74
CA LEU A 218 -8.91 15.00 -13.87
C LEU A 218 -9.87 16.19 -13.71
N HIS A 219 -10.44 16.37 -12.51
CA HIS A 219 -11.35 17.47 -12.22
C HIS A 219 -10.65 18.83 -12.37
N ALA A 220 -9.41 18.97 -11.88
CA ALA A 220 -8.60 20.17 -12.07
C ALA A 220 -8.38 20.48 -13.55
N LEU A 221 -7.96 19.50 -14.36
CA LEU A 221 -7.72 19.70 -15.80
C LEU A 221 -8.98 20.11 -16.55
N ILE A 222 -10.14 19.52 -16.20
CA ILE A 222 -11.44 19.91 -16.76
C ILE A 222 -11.77 21.35 -16.41
N MET A 223 -11.61 21.76 -15.14
CA MET A 223 -11.86 23.13 -14.70
C MET A 223 -10.91 24.13 -15.38
N VAL A 224 -9.63 23.80 -15.52
CA VAL A 224 -8.68 24.65 -16.24
C VAL A 224 -9.11 24.81 -17.70
N GLY A 225 -9.54 23.73 -18.36
CA GLY A 225 -10.10 23.79 -19.71
C GLY A 225 -11.30 24.73 -19.81
N PHE A 226 -12.27 24.61 -18.89
CA PHE A 226 -13.42 25.51 -18.85
C PHE A 226 -13.03 26.97 -18.56
N HIS A 227 -12.08 27.19 -17.65
CA HIS A 227 -11.58 28.52 -17.33
C HIS A 227 -10.94 29.17 -18.56
N PHE A 228 -10.12 28.43 -19.33
CA PHE A 228 -9.56 28.93 -20.58
C PHE A 228 -10.64 29.23 -21.62
N LEU A 229 -11.64 28.36 -21.80
CA LEU A 229 -12.72 28.59 -22.77
C LEU A 229 -13.55 29.84 -22.42
N HIS A 230 -13.88 30.03 -21.14
CA HIS A 230 -14.72 31.15 -20.71
C HIS A 230 -13.95 32.49 -20.69
N CYS A 231 -12.68 32.46 -20.30
CA CYS A 231 -11.85 33.66 -20.19
C CYS A 231 -11.11 34.02 -21.48
N PHE A 232 -11.15 33.19 -22.53
CA PHE A 232 -10.64 33.56 -23.84
C PHE A 232 -11.49 34.64 -24.52
N GLU A 233 -12.80 34.65 -24.25
CA GLU A 233 -13.75 35.59 -24.87
C GLU A 233 -13.92 36.89 -24.07
N GLU A 234 -13.60 36.90 -22.77
CA GLU A 234 -13.67 38.06 -21.88
C GLU A 234 -12.30 38.70 -21.60
N ASP A 235 -12.27 39.97 -21.17
CA ASP A 235 -11.04 40.59 -20.66
C ASP A 235 -10.48 39.78 -19.49
N TRP A 236 -9.30 39.18 -19.68
CA TRP A 236 -8.62 38.33 -18.69
C TRP A 236 -8.45 38.98 -17.30
N THR A 237 -8.40 40.31 -17.25
CA THR A 237 -8.34 41.10 -16.01
C THR A 237 -9.61 41.01 -15.15
N LYS A 238 -10.73 40.54 -15.72
CA LYS A 238 -12.00 40.32 -15.00
C LYS A 238 -12.15 38.87 -14.52
N CYS A 239 -11.27 37.97 -14.97
CA CYS A 239 -11.35 36.53 -14.73
C CYS A 239 -10.51 36.04 -13.54
N SER A 240 -9.61 36.87 -13.01
CA SER A 240 -8.76 36.50 -11.89
C SER A 240 -8.42 37.72 -11.05
N SER A 241 -8.28 37.52 -9.74
CA SER A 241 -7.82 38.57 -8.81
C SER A 241 -6.32 38.82 -8.88
N PHE A 242 -5.56 37.96 -9.57
CA PHE A 242 -4.12 38.10 -9.77
C PHE A 242 -3.81 38.74 -11.13
N SER A 243 -2.56 39.20 -11.30
CA SER A 243 -2.13 39.75 -12.60
C SER A 243 -2.13 38.66 -13.69
N PRO A 244 -2.43 39.01 -14.96
CA PRO A 244 -2.49 38.03 -16.04
C PRO A 244 -1.24 37.13 -16.16
N PRO A 245 0.01 37.64 -16.09
CA PRO A 245 1.17 36.75 -16.15
C PRO A 245 1.22 35.73 -15.01
N THR A 246 0.82 36.14 -13.80
CA THR A 246 0.82 35.28 -12.61
C THR A 246 -0.21 34.16 -12.75
N THR A 247 -1.43 34.51 -13.15
CA THR A 247 -2.51 33.52 -13.35
C THR A 247 -2.14 32.52 -14.44
N VAL A 248 -1.55 32.95 -15.57
CA VAL A 248 -1.07 32.03 -16.61
C VAL A 248 -0.06 31.04 -16.03
N ILE A 249 0.94 31.51 -15.30
CA ILE A 249 1.98 30.65 -14.71
C ILE A 249 1.37 29.63 -13.75
N LEU A 250 0.48 30.06 -12.85
CA LEU A 250 -0.18 29.18 -11.89
C LEU A 250 -1.01 28.09 -12.59
N LEU A 251 -1.75 28.45 -13.65
CA LEU A 251 -2.54 27.49 -14.42
C LEU A 251 -1.66 26.51 -15.21
N ILE A 252 -0.56 26.96 -15.80
CA ILE A 252 0.40 26.09 -16.51
C ILE A 252 0.99 25.06 -15.54
N LEU A 253 1.43 25.50 -14.36
CA LEU A 253 1.98 24.61 -13.33
C LEU A 253 0.92 23.61 -12.85
N LEU A 254 -0.32 24.05 -12.64
CA LEU A 254 -1.45 23.17 -12.30
C LEU A 254 -1.75 22.15 -13.40
N CYS A 255 -1.70 22.55 -14.68
CA CYS A 255 -1.86 21.65 -15.82
C CYS A 255 -0.76 20.59 -15.87
N PHE A 256 0.50 21.00 -15.69
CA PHE A 256 1.63 20.08 -15.70
C PHE A 256 1.53 19.07 -14.55
N GLU A 257 1.26 19.57 -13.34
CA GLU A 257 1.01 18.74 -12.16
C GLU A 257 -0.16 17.77 -12.40
N GLY A 258 -1.31 18.29 -12.79
CA GLY A 258 -2.52 17.51 -13.02
C GLY A 258 -2.34 16.43 -14.07
N LEU A 259 -1.66 16.71 -15.18
CA LEU A 259 -1.41 15.72 -16.22
C LEU A 259 -0.45 14.62 -15.74
N LEU A 260 0.65 15.00 -15.09
CA LEU A 260 1.63 14.06 -14.57
C LEU A 260 1.01 13.11 -13.54
N PHE A 261 0.29 13.67 -12.56
CA PHE A 261 -0.35 12.87 -11.52
C PHE A 261 -1.54 12.07 -12.05
N LEU A 262 -2.34 12.60 -12.97
CA LEU A 262 -3.43 11.84 -13.58
C LEU A 262 -2.91 10.57 -14.26
N ILE A 263 -1.88 10.68 -15.10
CA ILE A 263 -1.32 9.54 -15.82
C ILE A 263 -0.73 8.53 -14.83
N PHE A 264 0.15 9.00 -13.95
CA PHE A 264 0.84 8.12 -13.00
C PHE A 264 -0.15 7.40 -12.06
N THR A 265 -1.08 8.14 -11.47
CA THR A 265 -2.02 7.55 -10.50
C THR A 265 -3.11 6.70 -11.15
N SER A 266 -3.52 7.00 -12.39
CA SER A 266 -4.44 6.12 -13.13
C SER A 266 -3.81 4.76 -13.44
N VAL A 267 -2.54 4.73 -13.85
CA VAL A 267 -1.80 3.47 -14.07
C VAL A 267 -1.63 2.71 -12.76
N MET A 268 -1.23 3.38 -11.69
CA MET A 268 -1.09 2.75 -10.36
C MET A 268 -2.43 2.24 -9.82
N PHE A 269 -3.53 2.99 -10.00
CA PHE A 269 -4.86 2.53 -9.63
C PHE A 269 -5.27 1.28 -10.44
N GLY A 270 -5.10 1.31 -11.76
CA GLY A 270 -5.44 0.18 -12.64
C GLY A 270 -4.64 -1.08 -12.31
N THR A 271 -3.32 -0.95 -12.09
CA THR A 271 -2.46 -2.07 -11.71
C THR A 271 -2.80 -2.66 -10.34
N GLN A 272 -3.16 -1.83 -9.37
CA GLN A 272 -3.64 -2.31 -8.07
C GLN A 272 -4.98 -3.03 -8.18
N VAL A 273 -5.96 -2.47 -8.91
CA VAL A 273 -7.27 -3.12 -9.12
C VAL A 273 -7.10 -4.45 -9.85
N HIS A 274 -6.23 -4.50 -10.87
CA HIS A 274 -5.88 -5.73 -11.56
C HIS A 274 -5.29 -6.76 -10.61
N SER A 275 -4.29 -6.38 -9.81
CA SER A 275 -3.62 -7.24 -8.82
C SER A 275 -4.58 -7.79 -7.77
N ILE A 276 -5.56 -6.99 -7.33
CA ILE A 276 -6.64 -7.46 -6.45
C ILE A 276 -7.52 -8.47 -7.20
N CYS A 277 -7.97 -8.15 -8.42
CA CYS A 277 -8.85 -9.03 -9.17
C CYS A 277 -8.21 -10.38 -9.50
N THR A 278 -6.90 -10.43 -9.78
CA THR A 278 -6.16 -11.67 -10.04
C THR A 278 -5.67 -12.37 -8.77
N ASP A 279 -5.73 -11.69 -7.61
CA ASP A 279 -5.10 -12.08 -6.33
C ASP A 279 -3.59 -12.37 -6.46
N GLU A 280 -2.89 -11.56 -7.24
CA GLU A 280 -1.44 -11.63 -7.47
C GLU A 280 -0.81 -10.27 -7.19
N THR A 281 0.15 -10.22 -6.28
CA THR A 281 0.96 -9.03 -5.99
C THR A 281 1.96 -8.76 -7.13
N GLY A 282 2.45 -7.52 -7.22
CA GLY A 282 3.47 -7.15 -8.20
C GLY A 282 4.74 -8.02 -8.12
N ILE A 283 5.14 -8.44 -6.91
CA ILE A 283 6.29 -9.34 -6.74
C ILE A 283 6.01 -10.73 -7.33
N GLU A 284 4.81 -11.26 -7.11
CA GLU A 284 4.40 -12.58 -7.62
C GLU A 284 4.34 -12.59 -9.15
N GLN A 285 3.80 -11.53 -9.75
CA GLN A 285 3.76 -11.34 -11.20
C GLN A 285 5.17 -11.28 -11.81
N LEU A 286 6.08 -10.50 -11.21
CA LEU A 286 7.46 -10.36 -11.69
C LEU A 286 8.26 -11.66 -11.58
N LYS A 287 8.01 -12.45 -10.53
CA LYS A 287 8.70 -13.72 -10.31
C LYS A 287 8.07 -14.91 -11.04
N LYS A 288 6.90 -14.72 -11.65
CA LYS A 288 6.10 -15.80 -12.26
C LYS A 288 5.91 -16.98 -11.29
N GLU A 289 5.66 -16.68 -10.01
CA GLU A 289 5.44 -17.72 -9.00
C GLU A 289 4.16 -18.50 -9.34
N GLU A 290 4.25 -19.83 -9.42
CA GLU A 290 3.07 -20.67 -9.67
C GLU A 290 2.06 -20.55 -8.52
N ARG A 291 0.79 -20.38 -8.88
CA ARG A 291 -0.27 -20.15 -7.91
C ARG A 291 -0.57 -21.43 -7.12
N ARG A 292 -0.34 -21.40 -5.81
CA ARG A 292 -0.57 -22.53 -4.89
C ARG A 292 -1.87 -22.47 -4.08
N TRP A 293 -2.75 -21.52 -4.41
CA TRP A 293 -3.99 -21.25 -3.66
C TRP A 293 -5.23 -21.31 -4.55
N ALA A 294 -6.39 -21.51 -3.95
CA ALA A 294 -7.65 -21.65 -4.68
C ALA A 294 -8.01 -20.37 -5.44
N LYS A 295 -8.49 -20.53 -6.68
CA LYS A 295 -9.03 -19.41 -7.46
C LYS A 295 -10.34 -18.96 -6.84
N LYS A 296 -10.40 -17.68 -6.47
CA LYS A 296 -11.62 -17.00 -6.04
C LYS A 296 -12.17 -16.16 -7.19
N THR A 297 -13.46 -15.84 -7.13
CA THR A 297 -14.06 -14.90 -8.10
C THR A 297 -13.48 -13.49 -7.88
N LYS A 298 -13.43 -12.67 -8.94
CA LYS A 298 -12.96 -11.27 -8.84
C LYS A 298 -13.69 -10.50 -7.73
N TRP A 299 -14.99 -10.72 -7.60
CA TRP A 299 -15.83 -10.12 -6.55
C TRP A 299 -15.39 -10.53 -5.14
N MET A 300 -15.05 -11.80 -4.91
CA MET A 300 -14.55 -12.25 -3.61
C MET A 300 -13.20 -11.61 -3.27
N ASN A 301 -12.33 -11.39 -4.26
CA ASN A 301 -11.06 -10.72 -4.03
C ASN A 301 -11.24 -9.25 -3.67
N MET A 302 -12.15 -8.55 -4.34
CA MET A 302 -12.51 -7.17 -3.99
C MET A 302 -13.04 -7.09 -2.55
N LYS A 303 -13.95 -7.99 -2.17
CA LYS A 303 -14.45 -8.09 -0.78
C LYS A 303 -13.34 -8.36 0.23
N ALA A 304 -12.33 -9.14 -0.12
CA ALA A 304 -11.20 -9.42 0.77
C ALA A 304 -10.39 -8.14 1.10
N VAL A 305 -10.31 -7.18 0.16
CA VAL A 305 -9.57 -5.93 0.36
C VAL A 305 -10.44 -4.82 0.93
N PHE A 306 -11.65 -4.64 0.41
CA PHE A 306 -12.53 -3.51 0.77
C PHE A 306 -13.54 -3.82 1.88
N GLY A 307 -13.73 -5.09 2.21
CA GLY A 307 -14.60 -5.58 3.28
C GLY A 307 -15.95 -6.10 2.78
N HIS A 308 -16.70 -6.77 3.66
CA HIS A 308 -18.05 -7.26 3.40
C HIS A 308 -19.02 -6.86 4.53
N PRO A 309 -20.30 -6.55 4.24
CA PRO A 309 -20.92 -6.43 2.91
C PRO A 309 -20.41 -5.21 2.11
N PHE A 310 -20.77 -5.16 0.83
CA PHE A 310 -20.55 -3.95 0.03
C PHE A 310 -21.29 -2.77 0.69
N SER A 311 -20.60 -1.65 0.84
CA SER A 311 -21.14 -0.45 1.47
C SER A 311 -20.39 0.79 0.99
N LEU A 312 -20.93 1.98 1.28
CA LEU A 312 -20.23 3.26 1.07
C LEU A 312 -18.88 3.32 1.81
N GLY A 313 -18.68 2.47 2.83
CA GLY A 313 -17.40 2.29 3.51
C GLY A 313 -16.27 1.81 2.59
N TRP A 314 -16.57 1.27 1.41
CA TRP A 314 -15.53 0.90 0.42
C TRP A 314 -14.76 2.11 -0.08
N ALA A 315 -15.46 3.23 -0.31
CA ALA A 315 -14.86 4.49 -0.73
C ALA A 315 -14.29 5.31 0.45
N SER A 316 -14.70 5.02 1.69
CA SER A 316 -14.25 5.78 2.86
C SER A 316 -12.88 5.32 3.38
N PRO A 317 -11.90 6.24 3.55
CA PRO A 317 -10.63 5.94 4.22
C PRO A 317 -10.78 5.76 5.73
N PHE A 318 -11.92 6.16 6.31
CA PHE A 318 -12.21 6.04 7.74
C PHE A 318 -12.79 4.67 8.10
N ALA A 319 -13.36 3.97 7.13
CA ALA A 319 -13.89 2.63 7.33
C ALA A 319 -12.76 1.59 7.27
N THR A 320 -12.57 0.84 8.36
CA THR A 320 -11.74 -0.36 8.34
C THR A 320 -12.48 -1.50 7.63
N PRO A 321 -11.87 -2.17 6.65
CA PRO A 321 -12.51 -3.28 5.96
C PRO A 321 -12.76 -4.45 6.93
N ASP A 322 -14.04 -4.77 7.15
CA ASP A 322 -14.45 -5.98 7.88
C ASP A 322 -14.22 -7.20 6.98
N GLN A 323 -13.26 -8.04 7.36
CA GLN A 323 -12.92 -9.26 6.61
C GLN A 323 -13.79 -10.46 7.03
N GLY A 324 -14.70 -10.28 8.00
CA GLY A 324 -15.54 -11.34 8.55
C GLY A 324 -14.72 -12.49 9.16
N LYS A 325 -15.40 -13.56 9.58
CA LYS A 325 -14.78 -14.85 9.93
C LYS A 325 -14.43 -15.70 8.70
N ALA A 326 -14.43 -15.11 7.50
CA ALA A 326 -14.19 -15.84 6.27
C ALA A 326 -12.71 -16.20 6.20
N ASP A 327 -12.41 -17.50 6.29
CA ASP A 327 -11.04 -18.00 6.16
C ASP A 327 -10.46 -17.57 4.80
N PRO A 328 -9.54 -16.60 4.75
CA PRO A 328 -9.10 -16.03 3.47
C PRO A 328 -8.22 -17.00 2.68
N TYR A 329 -7.86 -18.15 3.26
CA TYR A 329 -6.82 -19.05 2.79
C TYR A 329 -7.28 -20.51 2.76
N GLN A 330 -8.35 -20.82 2.01
CA GLN A 330 -8.52 -22.19 1.51
C GLN A 330 -7.40 -22.47 0.49
N TYR A 331 -6.30 -23.05 0.96
CA TYR A 331 -5.31 -23.68 0.10
C TYR A 331 -5.95 -24.92 -0.54
N VAL A 332 -5.73 -25.12 -1.83
CA VAL A 332 -6.04 -26.40 -2.46
C VAL A 332 -4.94 -27.34 -1.99
N VAL A 333 -5.30 -28.33 -1.17
CA VAL A 333 -4.36 -29.37 -0.69
C VAL A 333 -3.93 -30.25 -1.84
#